data_AF-A0A7X5VJ83-F1
#
_entry.id   AF-A0A7X5VJ83-F1
#
_cell.length_a   1.000
_cell.length_b   1.000
_cell.length_c   1.000
_cell.angle_alpha   90.00
_cell.angle_beta   90.00
_cell.angle_gamma   90.00
#
_symmetry.space_group_name_H-M   'P 1'
#
loop_
_entity.id
_entity.type
_entity.pdbx_description
1 polymer ?
#
loop_
_entity_poly.entity_id
_entity_poly.type
_entity_poly.pdbx_seq_one_letter_code
_entity_poly.pdbx_strand_id
1 'polypeptide(L)'
;METFEGRIVVNEGGGAWVEVPGEVVAALGGGGRVVEVPEDLAAALAGAGVREAFDGLSYSHRREHVQAINDAKKAETRQRRIAKCLEMLGDVRGS
;
A
#
# COMPACT_ATOMS: atom_id res chain seq x y z
N MET A 1 15.96 3.00 18.31
CA MET A 1 16.49 2.24 17.16
C MET A 1 16.21 0.79 17.47
N GLU A 2 15.32 0.16 16.70
CA GLU A 2 14.95 -1.25 16.92
C GLU A 2 16.05 -2.13 16.32
N THR A 3 16.44 -3.18 17.04
CA THR A 3 17.48 -4.14 16.62
C THR A 3 16.93 -5.55 16.73
N PHE A 4 17.40 -6.45 15.85
CA PHE A 4 17.06 -7.86 15.91
C PHE A 4 18.33 -8.70 15.81
N GLU A 5 18.34 -9.85 16.47
CA GLU A 5 19.41 -10.84 16.35
C GLU A 5 19.09 -11.78 15.19
N GLY A 6 20.07 -12.02 14.31
CA GLY A 6 19.91 -12.87 13.14
C GLY A 6 21.09 -13.82 12.96
N ARG A 7 20.80 -15.05 12.53
CA ARG A 7 21.83 -16.05 12.23
C ARG A 7 22.27 -15.90 10.77
N ILE A 8 23.58 -15.81 10.57
CA ILE A 8 24.19 -15.85 9.23
C ILE A 8 24.13 -17.29 8.70
N VAL A 9 23.51 -17.47 7.54
CA VAL A 9 23.43 -18.73 6.80
C VAL A 9 24.32 -18.61 5.58
N VAL A 10 25.27 -19.54 5.43
CA VAL A 10 26.25 -19.56 4.34
C VAL A 10 25.82 -20.56 3.28
N ASN A 11 25.91 -20.16 2.02
CA ASN A 11 25.57 -20.98 0.87
C ASN A 11 26.78 -21.78 0.37
N GLU A 12 26.55 -23.00 -0.14
CA GLU A 12 27.61 -23.92 -0.59
C GLU A 12 28.44 -23.38 -1.77
N GLY A 13 27.90 -22.41 -2.54
CA GLY A 13 28.56 -21.77 -3.69
C GLY A 13 29.19 -20.40 -3.42
N GLY A 14 29.26 -19.97 -2.15
CA GLY A 14 29.70 -18.63 -1.77
C GLY A 14 28.55 -17.63 -1.65
N GLY A 15 28.67 -16.75 -0.66
CA GLY A 15 27.60 -15.84 -0.22
C GLY A 15 26.96 -16.29 1.08
N ALA A 16 26.43 -15.31 1.82
CA ALA A 16 25.71 -15.55 3.06
C ALA A 16 24.53 -14.59 3.17
N TRP A 17 23.48 -15.01 3.86
CA TRP A 17 22.32 -14.18 4.17
C TRP A 17 21.93 -14.29 5.63
N VAL A 18 21.14 -13.34 6.10
CA VAL A 18 20.51 -13.39 7.43
C VAL A 18 19.01 -13.53 7.20
N GLU A 19 18.40 -14.54 7.81
CA GLU A 19 16.95 -14.66 7.82
C GLU A 19 16.36 -13.54 8.68
N VAL A 20 15.45 -12.75 8.11
CA VAL A 20 14.77 -11.68 8.84
C VAL A 20 13.55 -12.30 9.52
N PRO A 21 13.46 -12.27 10.86
CA PRO A 21 12.32 -12.86 11.56
C PRO A 21 11.01 -12.15 11.20
N GLY A 22 9.92 -12.91 11.17
CA GLY A 22 8.61 -12.41 10.71
C GLY A 22 8.10 -11.21 11.49
N GLU A 23 8.46 -11.07 12.77
CA GLU A 23 8.13 -9.90 13.60
C GLU A 23 8.76 -8.61 13.08
N VAL A 24 10.01 -8.67 12.61
CA VAL A 24 10.74 -7.53 12.03
C VAL A 24 10.12 -7.18 10.70
N VAL A 25 9.78 -8.18 9.89
CA VAL A 25 9.05 -7.99 8.64
C VAL A 25 7.70 -7.32 8.91
N ALA A 26 6.96 -7.76 9.93
CA ALA A 26 5.66 -7.18 10.32
C ALA A 26 5.78 -5.74 10.81
N ALA A 27 6.78 -5.44 11.65
CA ALA A 27 7.08 -4.08 12.12
C ALA A 27 7.41 -3.13 10.95
N LEU A 28 8.03 -3.64 9.90
CA LEU A 28 8.32 -2.93 8.65
C LEU A 28 7.14 -2.89 7.66
N GLY A 29 5.94 -3.35 8.05
CA GLY A 29 4.75 -3.35 7.19
C GLY A 29 4.54 -4.64 6.38
N GLY A 30 5.03 -5.77 6.89
CA GLY A 30 4.77 -7.11 6.33
C GLY A 30 5.61 -7.47 5.11
N GLY A 31 6.72 -6.77 4.85
CA GLY A 31 7.64 -7.06 3.74
C GLY A 31 7.10 -6.74 2.35
N GLY A 32 5.87 -6.22 2.27
CA GLY A 32 5.25 -5.74 1.04
C GLY A 32 5.63 -4.28 0.79
N ARG A 33 5.65 -3.88 -0.49
CA ARG A 33 5.71 -2.46 -0.83
C ARG A 33 4.43 -1.80 -0.31
N VAL A 34 4.55 -0.81 0.57
CA VAL A 34 3.40 -0.06 1.09
C VAL A 34 3.14 1.13 0.15
N VAL A 35 1.87 1.38 -0.16
CA VAL A 35 1.47 2.58 -0.90
C VAL A 35 1.06 3.63 0.12
N GLU A 36 1.78 4.75 0.16
CA GLU A 36 1.40 5.91 0.99
C GLU A 36 0.11 6.54 0.46
N VAL A 37 -1.00 6.27 1.13
CA VAL A 37 -2.32 6.82 0.80
C VAL A 37 -2.39 8.26 1.32
N PRO A 38 -2.58 9.26 0.46
CA PRO A 38 -2.67 10.65 0.92
C PRO A 38 -3.93 10.87 1.76
N GLU A 39 -3.87 11.82 2.70
CA GLU A 39 -4.92 12.07 3.70
C GLU A 39 -6.31 12.27 3.10
N ASP A 40 -6.42 13.00 1.98
CA ASP A 40 -7.72 13.32 1.39
C ASP A 40 -8.35 12.11 0.70
N LEU A 41 -7.54 11.24 0.08
CA LEU A 41 -8.01 9.94 -0.41
C LEU A 41 -8.40 9.04 0.77
N ALA A 42 -7.62 9.00 1.84
CA ALA A 42 -7.94 8.20 3.02
C ALA A 42 -9.26 8.63 3.67
N ALA A 43 -9.50 9.95 3.79
CA ALA A 43 -10.74 10.52 4.30
C ALA A 43 -11.93 10.19 3.38
N ALA A 44 -11.76 10.31 2.06
CA ALA A 44 -12.80 10.01 1.10
C ALA A 44 -13.16 8.51 1.08
N LEU A 45 -12.17 7.61 1.16
CA LEU A 45 -12.37 6.17 1.29
C LEU A 45 -13.13 5.80 2.57
N ALA A 46 -12.80 6.45 3.68
CA ALA A 46 -13.48 6.24 4.96
C ALA A 46 -14.92 6.74 4.92
N GLY A 47 -15.16 7.94 4.38
CA GLY A 47 -16.51 8.52 4.24
C GLY A 47 -17.43 7.69 3.35
N ALA A 48 -16.88 7.04 2.32
CA ALA A 48 -17.61 6.13 1.43
C ALA A 48 -17.68 4.67 1.94
N GLY A 49 -16.98 4.32 3.02
CA GLY A 49 -16.97 2.95 3.56
C GLY A 49 -16.29 1.91 2.66
N VAL A 50 -15.46 2.33 1.70
CA VAL A 50 -14.78 1.45 0.72
C VAL A 50 -13.29 1.27 1.00
N ARG A 51 -12.82 1.68 2.19
CA ARG A 51 -11.41 1.55 2.59
C ARG A 51 -10.89 0.12 2.53
N GLU A 52 -11.68 -0.86 2.97
CA GLU A 52 -11.30 -2.27 2.93
C GLU A 52 -11.18 -2.79 1.50
N ALA A 53 -12.10 -2.39 0.62
CA ALA A 53 -12.04 -2.75 -0.80
C ALA A 53 -10.76 -2.19 -1.46
N PHE A 54 -10.39 -0.96 -1.12
CA PHE A 54 -9.14 -0.37 -1.56
C PHE A 54 -7.92 -1.11 -1.01
N ASP A 55 -7.94 -1.52 0.26
CA ASP A 55 -6.82 -2.25 0.88
C ASP A 55 -6.64 -3.66 0.30
N GLY A 56 -7.74 -4.31 -0.09
CA GLY A 56 -7.74 -5.59 -0.79
C GLY A 56 -7.21 -5.54 -2.22
N LEU A 57 -7.02 -4.35 -2.81
CA LEU A 57 -6.42 -4.23 -4.13
C LEU A 57 -4.94 -4.63 -4.14
N SER A 58 -4.52 -5.25 -5.25
CA SER A 58 -3.11 -5.49 -5.55
C SER A 58 -2.28 -4.21 -5.44
N TYR A 59 -1.04 -4.33 -4.96
CA TYR A 59 -0.11 -3.21 -4.78
C TYR A 59 -0.06 -2.28 -6.01
N SER A 60 0.01 -2.84 -7.22
CA SER A 60 0.07 -2.06 -8.47
C SER A 60 -1.15 -1.17 -8.67
N HIS A 61 -2.36 -1.67 -8.39
CA HIS A 61 -3.60 -0.88 -8.52
C HIS A 61 -3.67 0.22 -7.46
N ARG A 62 -3.35 -0.10 -6.19
CA ARG A 62 -3.27 0.92 -5.14
C ARG A 62 -2.29 2.03 -5.51
N ARG A 63 -1.09 1.64 -5.99
CA ARG A 63 -0.05 2.59 -6.39
C ARG A 63 -0.49 3.47 -7.55
N GLU A 64 -1.12 2.90 -8.58
CA GLU A 64 -1.59 3.65 -9.74
C GLU A 64 -2.62 4.72 -9.35
N HIS A 65 -3.61 4.37 -8.52
CA HIS A 65 -4.59 5.34 -8.04
C HIS A 65 -3.96 6.46 -7.23
N VAL A 66 -3.10 6.11 -6.27
CA VAL A 66 -2.39 7.09 -5.45
C VAL A 66 -1.50 7.99 -6.29
N GLN A 67 -0.76 7.42 -7.25
CA GLN A 67 0.12 8.19 -8.12
C GLN A 67 -0.68 9.14 -9.02
N ALA A 68 -1.79 8.68 -9.59
CA ALA A 68 -2.70 9.55 -10.34
C ALA A 68 -3.22 10.69 -9.46
N ILE A 69 -3.57 10.43 -8.21
CA ILE A 69 -4.08 11.48 -7.31
C ILE A 69 -2.97 12.47 -6.92
N ASN A 70 -1.74 12.00 -6.68
CA ASN A 70 -0.59 12.84 -6.33
C ASN A 70 -0.06 13.66 -7.51
N ASP A 71 -0.13 13.13 -8.73
CA ASP A 71 0.27 13.85 -9.95
C ASP A 71 -0.69 15.00 -10.31
N ALA A 72 -1.91 15.02 -9.76
CA ALA A 72 -2.89 16.05 -10.02
C ALA A 72 -2.49 17.40 -9.38
N LYS A 73 -1.96 18.32 -10.19
CA LYS A 73 -1.55 19.67 -9.76
C LYS A 73 -2.71 20.59 -9.37
N LYS A 74 -3.92 20.32 -9.88
CA LYS A 74 -5.14 21.09 -9.58
C LYS A 74 -6.01 20.31 -8.60
N ALA A 75 -6.49 20.99 -7.56
CA ALA A 75 -7.39 20.40 -6.56
C ALA A 75 -8.65 19.79 -7.18
N GLU A 76 -9.21 20.44 -8.20
CA GLU A 76 -10.39 19.94 -8.93
C GLU A 76 -10.13 18.60 -9.64
N THR A 77 -8.95 18.46 -10.27
CA THR A 77 -8.54 17.21 -10.92
C THR A 77 -8.29 16.12 -9.90
N ARG A 78 -7.72 16.49 -8.75
CA ARG A 78 -7.48 15.57 -7.63
C ARG A 78 -8.79 14.99 -7.11
N GLN A 79 -9.76 15.84 -6.79
CA GLN A 79 -11.10 15.41 -6.34
C GLN A 79 -11.81 14.54 -7.38
N ARG A 80 -11.71 14.88 -8.67
CA ARG A 80 -12.28 14.06 -9.75
C ARG A 80 -11.66 12.67 -9.83
N ARG A 81 -10.33 12.56 -9.65
CA ARG A 81 -9.61 11.26 -9.63
C ARG A 81 -10.01 10.43 -8.41
N ILE A 82 -10.21 11.06 -7.24
CA ILE A 82 -10.68 10.40 -6.03
C ILE A 82 -12.10 9.88 -6.20
N ALA A 83 -13.02 10.71 -6.66
CA ALA A 83 -14.41 10.32 -6.93
C ALA A 83 -14.49 9.11 -7.87
N LYS A 84 -13.69 9.11 -8.95
CA LYS A 84 -13.61 7.98 -9.88
C LYS A 84 -13.06 6.70 -9.22
N CYS A 85 -12.09 6.83 -8.32
CA CYS A 85 -11.57 5.68 -7.56
C CYS A 85 -12.66 5.10 -6.64
N LEU A 86 -13.41 5.96 -5.93
CA LEU A 86 -14.52 5.52 -5.08
C LEU A 86 -15.64 4.84 -5.87
N GLU A 87 -16.02 5.39 -7.03
CA GLU A 87 -17.04 4.80 -7.91
C GLU A 87 -16.64 3.38 -8.34
N MET A 88 -15.39 3.19 -8.78
CA MET A 88 -14.88 1.87 -9.17
C MET A 88 -14.88 0.87 -8.00
N LEU A 89 -14.52 1.32 -6.80
CA LEU A 89 -14.55 0.48 -5.59
C LEU A 89 -15.98 0.17 -5.11
N GLY A 90 -16.93 1.08 -5.35
CA GLY A 90 -18.34 0.89 -5.04
C GLY A 90 -19.02 -0.13 -5.96
N ASP A 91 -18.67 -0.12 -7.25
CA ASP A 91 -19.15 -1.08 -8.25
C ASP A 91 -18.72 -2.51 -7.93
N VAL A 92 -17.50 -2.70 -7.42
CA VAL A 92 -16.95 -4.01 -6.99
C VAL A 92 -17.78 -4.68 -5.88
N ARG A 93 -18.53 -3.92 -5.06
CA ARG A 93 -19.46 -4.49 -4.06
C ARG A 93 -20.85 -4.83 -4.61
N GLY A 94 -21.12 -4.48 -5.86
CA GLY A 94 -22.43 -4.65 -6.52
C GLY A 94 -22.51 -5.77 -7.57
N SER A 95 -21.41 -6.48 -7.87
CA SER A 95 -21.39 -7.65 -8.77
C SER A 95 -21.30 -8.97 -8.02
#